data_AF-A0A0A9FNL1-F1
#
_entry.id   AF-A0A0A9FNL1-F1
#
_cell.length_a   1.000
_cell.length_b   1.000
_cell.length_c   1.000
_cell.angle_alpha   90.00
_cell.angle_beta   90.00
_cell.angle_gamma   90.00
#
_symmetry.space_group_name_H-M   'P 1'
#
loop_
_entity.id
_entity.type
_entity.pdbx_description
1 polymer ?
#
loop_
_entity_poly.entity_id
_entity_poly.type
_entity_poly.pdbx_seq_one_letter_code
_entity_poly.pdbx_strand_id
1 'polypeptide(L)'
;MMKGGMGGAEAAVSVLWAVCHRYRDRRAVDAAAACEGGLTRLLLLMQSGCSPAARQMASELLKIFKVNAKSCLAGYDSKTTHIMPF
;
A
#
# COMPACT_ATOMS: atom_id res chain seq x y z
N MET A 1 10.32 0.52 -22.46
CA MET A 1 10.25 0.16 -21.03
C MET A 1 11.59 0.48 -20.39
N MET A 2 11.66 1.49 -19.52
CA MET A 2 12.88 1.75 -18.74
C MET A 2 13.13 0.56 -17.81
N LYS A 3 14.21 -0.18 -18.05
CA LYS A 3 14.69 -1.21 -17.15
C LYS A 3 15.34 -0.50 -15.96
N GLY A 4 14.51 0.03 -15.05
CA GLY A 4 14.99 0.52 -13.77
C GLY A 4 15.70 -0.63 -13.08
N GLY A 5 17.02 -0.53 -12.93
CA GLY A 5 17.80 -1.51 -12.19
C GLY A 5 17.29 -1.62 -10.76
N MET A 6 17.64 -2.71 -10.07
CA MET A 6 17.24 -2.96 -8.68
C MET A 6 17.45 -1.73 -7.77
N GLY A 7 18.57 -1.02 -7.93
CA GLY A 7 18.85 0.20 -7.16
C GLY A 7 17.84 1.32 -7.35
N GLY A 8 17.23 1.45 -8.53
CA GLY A 8 16.16 2.42 -8.79
C GLY A 8 14.86 2.05 -8.06
N ALA A 9 14.53 0.76 -7.99
CA ALA A 9 13.36 0.30 -7.25
C ALA A 9 13.55 0.42 -5.73
N GLU A 10 14.74 0.15 -5.22
CA GLU A 10 15.07 0.35 -3.79
C GLU A 10 15.04 1.83 -3.40
N ALA A 11 15.56 2.73 -4.25
CA ALA A 11 15.48 4.17 -4.04
C ALA A 11 14.03 4.68 -4.08
N ALA A 12 13.19 4.16 -4.98
CA ALA A 12 11.78 4.52 -5.01
C ALA A 12 11.06 4.08 -3.72
N VAL A 13 11.33 2.87 -3.22
CA VAL A 13 10.77 2.38 -1.96
C VAL A 13 11.26 3.18 -0.76
N SER A 14 12.51 3.62 -0.74
CA SER A 14 13.03 4.44 0.37
C SER A 14 12.34 5.81 0.45
N VAL A 15 12.12 6.47 -0.70
CA VAL A 15 11.38 7.74 -0.78
C VAL A 15 9.94 7.53 -0.34
N LEU A 16 9.27 6.51 -0.89
CA LEU A 16 7.87 6.22 -0.55
C LEU A 16 7.70 5.91 0.94
N TRP A 17 8.59 5.09 1.50
CA TRP A 17 8.60 4.78 2.93
C TRP A 17 8.84 6.02 3.78
N ALA A 18 9.77 6.91 3.41
CA ALA A 18 10.00 8.14 4.15
C ALA A 18 8.74 9.02 4.19
N VAL A 19 8.07 9.22 3.05
CA VAL A 19 6.85 10.05 2.98
C VAL A 19 5.69 9.41 3.76
N CYS A 20 5.44 8.12 3.57
CA CYS A 20 4.32 7.42 4.20
C CYS A 20 4.53 7.14 5.70
N HIS A 21 5.75 6.82 6.12
CA HIS A 21 6.04 6.37 7.49
C HIS A 21 6.69 7.47 8.34
N ARG A 22 7.78 8.09 7.85
CA ARG A 22 8.54 9.10 8.64
C ARG A 22 7.80 10.43 8.72
N TYR A 23 7.28 10.92 7.60
CA TYR A 23 6.52 12.18 7.55
C TYR A 23 5.03 12.00 7.83
N ARG A 24 4.54 10.75 7.85
CA ARG A 24 3.13 10.39 8.09
C ARG A 24 2.15 11.16 7.20
N ASP A 25 2.54 11.44 5.96
CA ASP A 25 1.69 12.15 5.02
C ASP A 25 0.52 11.26 4.61
N ARG A 26 -0.67 11.58 5.11
CA ARG A 26 -1.88 10.81 4.85
C ARG A 26 -2.27 10.82 3.37
N ARG A 27 -2.06 11.94 2.67
CA ARG A 27 -2.38 12.06 1.24
C ARG A 27 -1.49 11.15 0.42
N ALA A 28 -0.21 11.06 0.77
CA ALA A 28 0.72 10.15 0.13
C ALA A 28 0.36 8.68 0.39
N VAL A 29 -0.05 8.34 1.62
CA VAL A 29 -0.53 7.00 1.96
C VAL A 29 -1.78 6.63 1.15
N ASP A 30 -2.76 7.52 1.05
CA ASP A 30 -4.00 7.27 0.31
C ASP A 30 -3.73 7.17 -1.19
N ALA A 31 -2.90 8.04 -1.76
CA ALA A 31 -2.50 7.98 -3.17
C ALA A 31 -1.72 6.70 -3.50
N ALA A 32 -0.81 6.27 -2.62
CA ALA A 32 -0.04 5.05 -2.81
C ALA A 32 -0.89 3.79 -2.65
N ALA A 33 -1.88 3.80 -1.75
CA ALA A 33 -2.84 2.72 -1.58
C ALA A 33 -3.83 2.63 -2.76
N ALA A 34 -4.22 3.76 -3.36
CA ALA A 34 -5.07 3.82 -4.54
C ALA A 34 -4.35 3.45 -5.85
N CYS A 35 -3.01 3.38 -5.83
CA CYS A 35 -2.22 3.04 -7.00
C CYS A 35 -2.43 1.58 -7.42
N GLU A 36 -2.98 1.37 -8.61
CA GLU A 36 -3.20 0.04 -9.16
C GLU A 36 -1.88 -0.73 -9.31
N GLY A 37 -1.83 -1.94 -8.74
CA GLY A 37 -0.63 -2.78 -8.75
C GLY A 37 0.51 -2.29 -7.86
N GLY A 38 0.34 -1.24 -7.06
CA GLY A 38 1.36 -0.76 -6.11
C GLY A 38 1.77 -1.83 -5.10
N LEU A 39 0.79 -2.56 -4.55
CA LEU A 39 1.01 -3.68 -3.63
C LEU A 39 1.80 -4.82 -4.30
N THR A 40 1.43 -5.17 -5.54
CA THR A 40 2.07 -6.22 -6.33
C THR A 40 3.54 -5.90 -6.60
N ARG A 41 3.85 -4.63 -6.92
CA ARG A 41 5.23 -4.18 -7.14
C ARG A 41 6.09 -4.26 -5.88
N LEU A 42 5.52 -3.94 -4.71
CA LEU A 42 6.22 -4.11 -3.43
C LEU A 42 6.52 -5.59 -3.13
N LEU A 43 5.54 -6.48 -3.35
CA LEU A 43 5.74 -7.92 -3.17
C LEU A 43 6.80 -8.47 -4.14
N LEU A 44 6.75 -8.04 -5.40
CA LEU A 44 7.74 -8.42 -6.41
C LEU A 44 9.15 -7.96 -6.01
N LEU A 45 9.29 -6.73 -5.49
CA LEU A 45 10.58 -6.22 -5.02
C LEU A 45 11.13 -7.06 -3.87
N MET A 46 10.29 -7.46 -2.92
CA MET A 46 10.71 -8.31 -1.81
C MET A 46 11.18 -9.69 -2.30
N GLN A 47 10.54 -10.22 -3.34
CA GLN A 47 10.89 -11.49 -3.97
C GLN A 47 12.12 -11.40 -4.88
N SER A 48 12.47 -10.21 -5.39
CA SER A 48 13.53 -10.04 -6.40
C SER A 48 14.95 -10.04 -5.82
N GLY A 49 15.14 -10.34 -4.54
CA GLY A 49 16.47 -10.33 -3.89
C GLY A 49 16.98 -8.93 -3.53
N CYS A 50 16.08 -7.98 -3.23
CA CYS A 50 16.44 -6.63 -2.81
C CYS A 50 17.20 -6.64 -1.47
N SER A 51 17.89 -5.53 -1.19
CA SER A 51 18.61 -5.35 0.06
C SER A 51 17.69 -5.56 1.27
N PRO A 52 18.23 -6.05 2.40
CA PRO A 52 17.43 -6.24 3.62
C PRO A 52 16.71 -4.97 4.07
N ALA A 53 17.35 -3.80 3.88
CA ALA A 53 16.76 -2.50 4.18
C ALA A 53 15.55 -2.19 3.28
N ALA A 54 15.67 -2.39 1.97
CA ALA A 54 14.56 -2.20 1.04
C ALA A 54 13.40 -3.16 1.33
N ARG A 55 13.70 -4.41 1.69
CA ARG A 55 12.70 -5.40 2.09
C ARG A 55 11.95 -4.99 3.35
N GLN A 56 12.66 -4.48 4.36
CA GLN A 56 12.05 -3.98 5.59
C GLN A 56 11.11 -2.79 5.30
N MET A 57 11.58 -1.80 4.55
CA MET A 57 10.76 -0.63 4.16
C MET A 57 9.50 -1.04 3.37
N ALA A 58 9.66 -1.96 2.41
CA ALA A 58 8.52 -2.51 1.67
C ALA A 58 7.52 -3.21 2.61
N SER A 59 8.00 -3.99 3.59
CA SER A 59 7.13 -4.67 4.55
C SER A 59 6.32 -3.71 5.43
N GLU A 60 6.89 -2.57 5.80
CA GLU A 60 6.17 -1.56 6.59
C GLU A 60 5.12 -0.82 5.75
N LEU A 61 5.44 -0.50 4.49
CA LEU A 61 4.47 0.05 3.54
C LEU A 61 3.28 -0.91 3.34
N LEU A 62 3.53 -2.22 3.20
CA LEU A 62 2.47 -3.21 3.11
C LEU A 62 1.55 -3.19 4.33
N LYS A 63 2.08 -3.00 5.55
CA LYS A 63 1.27 -2.88 6.77
C LYS A 63 0.40 -1.62 6.74
N ILE A 64 0.98 -0.48 6.35
CA ILE A 64 0.28 0.80 6.24
C ILE A 64 -0.91 0.68 5.26
N PHE A 65 -0.68 0.10 4.08
CA PHE A 65 -1.73 -0.05 3.06
C PHE A 65 -2.80 -1.07 3.46
N LYS A 66 -2.44 -2.20 4.11
CA LYS A 66 -3.42 -3.19 4.60
C LYS A 66 -4.35 -2.64 5.67
N VAL A 67 -3.85 -1.77 6.55
CA VAL A 67 -4.68 -1.11 7.57
C VAL A 67 -5.67 -0.15 6.89
N ASN A 68 -5.24 0.56 5.84
CA ASN A 68 -6.10 1.51 5.12
C ASN A 68 -7.19 0.82 4.27
N ALA A 69 -6.91 -0.36 3.70
CA ALA A 69 -7.91 -1.15 2.98
C ALA A 69 -9.11 -1.57 3.85
N LYS A 70 -8.90 -1.76 5.17
CA LYS A 70 -9.99 -2.05 6.11
C LYS A 70 -10.83 -0.81 6.44
N SER A 71 -10.27 0.40 6.40
CA SER A 71 -11.05 1.64 6.55
C SER A 71 -11.83 2.01 5.28
N CYS A 72 -11.46 1.46 4.12
CA CYS A 72 -12.22 1.59 2.87
C CYS A 72 -13.44 0.64 2.77
N LEU A 73 -13.89 0.03 3.88
CA LEU A 73 -15.22 -0.60 3.98
C LEU A 73 -16.35 0.45 4.16
N ALA A 74 -16.12 1.70 3.76
CA ALA A 74 -17.15 2.70 3.60
C ALA A 74 -18.06 2.31 2.43
N GLY A 75 -19.01 1.42 2.69
CA GLY A 75 -19.92 0.94 1.66
C GLY A 75 -20.79 -0.25 2.03
N TYR A 76 -20.84 -0.71 3.28
CA TYR A 76 -21.98 -1.51 3.73
C TYR A 76 -23.15 -0.55 3.98
N ASP A 77 -23.77 -0.08 2.89
CA ASP A 77 -25.14 0.43 2.93
C ASP A 77 -26.02 -0.77 3.28
N SER A 78 -26.13 -1.04 4.59
CA SER A 78 -27.19 -1.90 5.11
C SER A 78 -28.51 -1.18 4.86
N LYS A 79 -29.06 -1.34 3.65
CA LYS A 79 -30.50 -1.27 3.45
C LYS A 79 -31.10 -2.44 4.21
N THR A 80 -31.24 -2.27 5.52
CA THR A 80 -32.14 -3.05 6.35
C THR A 80 -33.54 -2.74 5.83
N THR A 81 -33.99 -3.52 4.85
CA THR A 81 -35.40 -3.63 4.53
C THR A 81 -36.01 -4.32 5.74
N HIS A 82 -36.67 -3.54 6.59
CA HIS A 82 -37.42 -4.03 7.74
C HIS A 82 -38.59 -4.85 7.21
N ILE A 83 -38.40 -6.17 7.04
CA ILE A 83 -39.48 -7.08 6.67
C ILE A 83 -40.40 -7.16 7.90
N MET A 84 -41.55 -6.49 7.83
CA MET A 84 -42.61 -6.67 8.84
C MET A 84 -43.36 -7.96 8.52
N PRO A 85 -43.62 -8.83 9.51
CA PRO A 85 -44.47 -9.99 9.31
C PRO A 85 -45.94 -9.55 9.21
N PHE A 86 -46.66 -10.18 8.27
CA PHE A 86 -48.13 -10.14 8.17
C PHE A 86 -48.76 -11.00 9.25
#